data_AF-A0A1Q4XGF7-F1
#
_entry.id   AF-A0A1Q4XGF7-F1
#
_cell.length_a   1.000
_cell.length_b   1.000
_cell.length_c   1.000
_cell.angle_alpha   90.00
_cell.angle_beta   90.00
_cell.angle_gamma   90.00
#
_symmetry.space_group_name_H-M   'P 1'
#
loop_
_entity.id
_entity.type
_entity.pdbx_description
1 polymer ?
#
loop_
_entity_poly.entity_id
_entity_poly.type
_entity_poly.pdbx_seq_one_letter_code
_entity_poly.pdbx_strand_id
1 'polypeptide(L)'
;MKRESSPHTATRLGLWLGVTFGLCFVTGLLSHYLQHPPGWFAWPTRPVGLYRFTQGVHVTSGVAAIPLLLAKLWTVYPKLFERPVVTSLPHALERGSLFVLPVVDVTLVLWFVGGPIVHDVLLAPLFAGFGLLVARVVPKPWRAAVLVGGTFTGVLVLLAVPLLWRPFAGGPNPGLIDRDYAVGLLVAVAVVWLGVAVAALVGHGKRPHADR
;
A
#
# COMPACT_ATOMS: atom_id res chain seq x y z
N MET A 1 4.37 30.59 4.78
CA MET A 1 3.27 30.57 5.78
C MET A 1 3.04 29.12 6.23
N LYS A 2 3.62 28.70 7.35
CA LYS A 2 3.47 27.34 7.89
C LYS A 2 2.09 27.29 8.56
N ARG A 3 1.10 26.62 7.96
CA ARG A 3 -0.19 26.39 8.63
C ARG A 3 0.06 25.47 9.82
N GLU A 4 0.00 26.00 11.04
CA GLU A 4 -0.04 25.17 12.23
C GLU A 4 -1.30 24.31 12.18
N SER A 5 -1.13 22.99 12.27
CA SER A 5 -2.26 22.08 12.38
C SER A 5 -3.01 22.36 13.69
N SER A 6 -4.28 22.77 13.60
CA SER A 6 -5.11 23.00 14.78
C SER A 6 -5.08 21.77 15.71
N PRO A 7 -4.98 21.93 17.05
CA PRO A 7 -4.92 20.82 18.00
C PRO A 7 -6.02 19.76 17.78
N HIS A 8 -7.23 20.19 17.41
CA HIS A 8 -8.35 19.31 17.10
C HIS A 8 -8.08 18.40 15.89
N THR A 9 -7.33 18.87 14.89
CA THR A 9 -6.98 18.07 13.71
C THR A 9 -6.00 16.96 14.08
N ALA A 10 -5.00 17.27 14.91
CA ALA A 10 -4.03 16.28 15.38
C ALA A 10 -4.67 15.21 16.27
N THR A 11 -5.63 15.58 17.13
CA THR A 11 -6.40 14.64 17.96
C THR A 11 -7.32 13.76 17.11
N ARG A 12 -8.05 14.33 16.15
CA ARG A 12 -8.91 13.56 15.23
C ARG A 12 -8.11 12.57 14.41
N LEU A 13 -6.95 12.98 13.91
CA LEU A 13 -6.05 12.09 13.17
C LEU A 13 -5.59 10.91 14.03
N GLY A 14 -5.23 11.18 15.29
CA GLY A 14 -4.88 10.14 16.26
C GLY A 14 -6.02 9.16 16.54
N LEU A 15 -7.25 9.67 16.69
CA LEU A 15 -8.44 8.84 16.90
C LEU A 15 -8.71 7.92 15.70
N TRP A 16 -8.72 8.47 14.48
CA TRP A 16 -8.94 7.68 13.27
C TRP A 16 -7.86 6.63 13.06
N LEU A 17 -6.60 6.98 13.35
CA LEU A 17 -5.50 6.01 13.33
C LEU A 17 -5.72 4.89 14.36
N GLY A 18 -6.12 5.23 15.59
CA GLY A 18 -6.43 4.23 16.62
C GLY A 18 -7.58 3.30 16.22
N VAL A 19 -8.65 3.84 15.64
CA VAL A 19 -9.80 3.05 15.16
C VAL A 19 -9.39 2.11 14.03
N THR A 20 -8.72 2.63 12.99
CA THR A 20 -8.29 1.82 11.84
C THR A 20 -7.28 0.74 12.24
N PHE A 21 -6.31 1.08 13.08
CA PHE A 21 -5.37 0.11 13.63
C PHE A 21 -6.08 -0.95 14.47
N GLY A 22 -6.97 -0.56 15.38
CA GLY A 22 -7.72 -1.49 16.23
C GLY A 22 -8.58 -2.46 15.42
N LEU A 23 -9.28 -1.97 14.39
CA LEU A 23 -10.05 -2.82 13.47
C LEU A 23 -9.13 -3.82 12.73
N CYS A 24 -8.02 -3.34 12.18
CA CYS A 24 -7.04 -4.18 11.49
C CYS A 24 -6.48 -5.25 12.42
N PHE A 25 -6.07 -4.87 13.64
CA PHE A 25 -5.51 -5.78 14.63
C PHE A 25 -6.50 -6.88 15.06
N VAL A 26 -7.73 -6.50 15.44
CA VAL A 26 -8.75 -7.48 15.90
C VAL A 26 -9.13 -8.44 14.78
N THR A 27 -9.33 -7.93 13.55
CA THR A 27 -9.63 -8.79 12.40
C THR A 27 -8.44 -9.66 11.98
N GLY A 28 -7.21 -9.18 12.18
CA GLY A 28 -5.99 -9.97 11.96
C GLY A 28 -5.83 -11.08 12.98
N LEU A 29 -6.10 -10.81 14.26
CA LEU A 29 -6.10 -11.80 15.33
C LEU A 29 -7.17 -12.87 15.10
N LEU A 30 -8.36 -12.45 14.64
CA LEU A 30 -9.40 -13.37 14.20
C LEU A 30 -8.92 -14.26 13.04
N SER A 31 -8.30 -13.68 12.01
CA SER A 31 -7.74 -14.47 10.89
C SER A 31 -6.64 -15.43 11.37
N HIS A 32 -5.84 -15.04 12.36
CA HIS A 32 -4.82 -15.90 12.95
C HIS A 32 -5.45 -17.11 13.66
N TYR A 33 -6.46 -16.90 14.51
CA TYR A 33 -7.17 -18.01 15.15
C TYR A 33 -7.97 -18.88 14.17
N LEU A 34 -8.41 -18.33 13.04
CA LEU A 34 -8.99 -19.15 11.97
C LEU A 34 -7.96 -20.04 11.29
N GLN A 35 -6.71 -19.59 11.15
CA GLN A 35 -5.62 -20.38 10.56
C GLN A 35 -5.01 -21.37 11.56
N HIS A 36 -5.00 -21.02 12.85
CA HIS A 36 -4.42 -21.82 13.93
C HIS A 36 -5.43 -21.95 15.09
N PRO A 37 -6.54 -22.68 14.89
CA PRO A 37 -7.63 -22.72 15.86
C PRO A 37 -7.20 -23.47 17.13
N PRO A 38 -7.13 -22.80 18.29
CA PRO A 38 -6.98 -23.51 19.56
C PRO A 38 -8.27 -24.30 19.85
N GLY A 39 -8.17 -25.37 20.64
CA GLY A 39 -9.30 -26.30 20.85
C GLY A 39 -10.57 -25.69 21.46
N TRP A 40 -10.49 -24.49 22.03
CA TRP A 40 -11.63 -23.74 22.59
C TRP A 40 -12.27 -22.76 21.60
N PHE A 41 -11.62 -22.48 20.47
CA PHE A 41 -12.07 -21.47 19.52
C PHE A 41 -12.93 -22.10 18.44
N ALA A 42 -14.19 -21.69 18.38
CA ALA A 42 -15.11 -22.04 17.32
C ALA A 42 -15.55 -20.77 16.59
N TRP A 43 -15.50 -20.79 15.26
CA TRP A 43 -15.97 -19.69 14.42
C TRP A 43 -17.01 -20.17 13.41
N PRO A 44 -18.14 -19.46 13.24
CA PRO A 44 -19.18 -19.88 12.31
C PRO A 44 -18.69 -19.82 10.85
N THR A 45 -18.83 -20.93 10.14
CA THR A 45 -18.52 -21.03 8.69
C THR A 45 -19.62 -20.46 7.80
N ARG A 46 -20.75 -20.07 8.40
CA ARG A 46 -21.91 -19.49 7.72
C ARG A 46 -22.35 -18.18 8.39
N PRO A 47 -22.74 -17.16 7.61
CA PRO A 47 -22.82 -17.17 6.14
C PRO A 47 -21.43 -17.18 5.49
N VAL A 48 -21.32 -17.75 4.28
CA VAL A 48 -20.04 -17.90 3.56
C VAL A 48 -19.33 -16.56 3.27
N GLY A 49 -20.06 -15.45 3.34
CA GLY A 49 -19.52 -14.09 3.22
C GLY A 49 -18.87 -13.54 4.48
N LEU A 50 -19.03 -14.18 5.65
CA LEU A 50 -18.56 -13.65 6.93
C LEU A 50 -17.04 -13.46 6.95
N TYR A 51 -16.28 -14.45 6.48
CA TYR A 51 -14.82 -14.34 6.37
C TYR A 51 -14.41 -13.26 5.37
N ARG A 52 -15.13 -13.13 4.25
CA ARG A 52 -14.85 -12.08 3.25
C ARG A 52 -15.05 -10.69 3.83
N PHE A 53 -16.09 -10.53 4.67
CA PHE A 53 -16.36 -9.26 5.33
C PHE A 53 -15.26 -8.92 6.35
N THR A 54 -14.90 -9.83 7.24
CA THR A 54 -13.84 -9.58 8.24
C THR A 54 -12.49 -9.34 7.58
N GLN A 55 -12.18 -10.07 6.51
CA GLN A 55 -10.98 -9.87 5.71
C GLN A 55 -11.00 -8.54 4.94
N GLY A 56 -12.16 -8.16 4.39
CA GLY A 56 -12.34 -6.86 3.75
C GLY A 56 -12.14 -5.70 4.73
N VAL A 57 -12.65 -5.81 5.95
CA VAL A 57 -12.42 -4.85 7.03
C VAL A 57 -10.94 -4.80 7.41
N HIS A 58 -10.28 -5.95 7.57
CA HIS A 58 -8.85 -6.04 7.86
C HIS A 58 -8.01 -5.26 6.82
N VAL A 59 -8.17 -5.62 5.55
CA VAL A 59 -7.39 -5.02 4.46
C VAL A 59 -7.70 -3.53 4.32
N THR A 60 -8.98 -3.14 4.32
CA THR A 60 -9.37 -1.73 4.12
C THR A 60 -8.88 -0.85 5.27
N SER A 61 -9.03 -1.33 6.52
CA SER A 61 -8.55 -0.59 7.69
C SER A 61 -7.03 -0.51 7.75
N GLY A 62 -6.31 -1.57 7.40
CA GLY A 62 -4.85 -1.56 7.27
C GLY A 62 -4.36 -0.59 6.20
N VAL A 63 -4.98 -0.58 5.02
CA VAL A 63 -4.65 0.36 3.93
C VAL A 63 -4.96 1.81 4.34
N ALA A 64 -6.09 2.05 5.00
CA ALA A 64 -6.43 3.38 5.51
C ALA A 64 -5.48 3.87 6.61
N ALA A 65 -4.94 2.97 7.43
CA ALA A 65 -3.99 3.31 8.48
C ALA A 65 -2.66 3.85 7.92
N ILE A 66 -2.24 3.47 6.71
CA ILE A 66 -0.98 3.94 6.10
C ILE A 66 -0.95 5.47 5.95
N PRO A 67 -1.84 6.11 5.17
CA PRO A 67 -1.82 7.57 5.03
C PRO A 67 -2.11 8.30 6.35
N LEU A 68 -2.92 7.72 7.25
CA LEU A 68 -3.18 8.30 8.58
C LEU A 68 -1.91 8.31 9.44
N LEU A 69 -1.15 7.21 9.42
CA LEU A 69 0.13 7.09 10.10
C LEU A 69 1.14 8.07 9.50
N LEU A 70 1.27 8.15 8.18
CA LEU A 70 2.17 9.10 7.52
C LEU A 70 1.83 10.55 7.88
N ALA A 71 0.54 10.92 7.87
CA ALA A 71 0.11 12.24 8.30
C ALA A 71 0.43 12.49 9.79
N LYS A 72 0.30 11.47 10.64
CA LYS A 72 0.63 11.57 12.06
C LYS A 72 2.13 11.75 12.26
N LEU A 73 2.93 10.93 11.60
CA LEU A 73 4.40 11.00 11.59
C LEU A 73 4.86 12.36 11.09
N TRP A 74 4.28 12.88 10.01
CA TRP A 74 4.57 14.22 9.51
C TRP A 74 4.29 15.31 10.56
N THR A 75 3.22 15.16 11.33
CA THR A 75 2.85 16.10 12.39
C THR A 75 3.80 16.03 13.59
N VAL A 76 4.30 14.84 13.94
CA VAL A 76 5.23 14.65 15.07
C VAL A 76 6.70 14.79 14.68
N TYR A 77 7.04 14.68 13.39
CA TYR A 77 8.41 14.71 12.90
C TYR A 77 9.17 15.99 13.33
N PRO A 78 8.60 17.20 13.20
CA PRO A 78 9.27 18.42 13.69
C PRO A 78 9.53 18.38 15.20
N LYS A 79 8.65 17.76 15.98
CA LYS A 79 8.78 17.63 17.45
C LYS A 79 9.97 16.76 17.86
N LEU A 80 10.39 15.84 16.99
CA LEU A 80 11.63 15.08 17.20
C LEU A 80 12.87 15.98 17.17
N PHE A 81 12.79 17.22 16.69
CA PHE A 81 13.92 18.15 16.66
C PHE A 81 13.73 19.39 17.54
N GLU A 82 12.64 19.44 18.31
CA GLU A 82 12.42 20.51 19.29
C GLU A 82 13.48 20.44 20.40
N ARG A 83 13.91 21.62 20.85
CA ARG A 83 14.88 21.78 21.95
C ARG A 83 14.16 22.35 23.18
N PRO A 84 14.49 21.89 24.41
CA PRO A 84 15.53 20.92 24.75
C PRO A 84 15.17 19.48 24.31
N VAL A 85 16.15 18.75 23.77
CA VAL A 85 15.95 17.41 23.16
C VAL A 85 15.44 16.39 24.18
N VAL A 86 15.82 16.57 25.45
CA VAL A 86 15.38 15.77 26.59
C VAL A 86 15.00 16.72 27.70
N THR A 87 13.75 16.66 28.16
CA THR A 87 13.27 17.47 29.28
C THR A 87 13.20 16.70 30.59
N SER A 88 13.19 15.36 30.54
CA SER A 88 13.14 14.47 31.71
C SER A 88 13.58 13.04 31.37
N LEU A 89 13.86 12.21 32.38
CA LEU A 89 14.20 10.80 32.20
C LEU A 89 13.05 10.00 31.51
N PRO A 90 11.77 10.17 31.88
CA PRO A 90 10.66 9.56 31.13
C PRO A 90 10.62 9.99 29.65
N HIS A 91 10.85 11.27 29.35
CA HIS A 91 10.91 11.77 27.98
C HIS A 91 12.06 11.10 27.20
N ALA A 92 13.24 10.93 27.85
CA ALA A 92 14.36 10.23 27.25
C ALA A 92 14.03 8.77 26.91
N LEU A 93 13.33 8.06 27.81
CA LEU A 93 12.88 6.69 27.59
C LEU A 93 11.84 6.59 26.46
N GLU A 94 10.87 7.51 26.42
CA GLU A 94 9.90 7.60 25.33
C GLU A 94 10.59 7.76 23.98
N ARG A 95 11.56 8.68 23.88
CA ARG A 95 12.32 8.89 22.64
C ARG A 95 13.27 7.74 22.31
N GLY A 96 13.88 7.12 23.31
CA GLY A 96 14.75 5.96 23.15
C GLY A 96 14.00 4.75 22.61
N SER A 97 12.73 4.56 23.02
CA SER A 97 11.89 3.46 22.56
C SER A 97 11.66 3.44 21.04
N LEU A 98 11.73 4.61 20.38
CA LEU A 98 11.63 4.74 18.93
C LEU A 98 12.74 4.00 18.17
N PHE A 99 13.90 3.82 18.81
CA PHE A 99 15.07 3.19 18.20
C PHE A 99 15.21 1.71 18.55
N VAL A 100 14.39 1.18 19.45
CA VAL A 100 14.48 -0.23 19.87
C VAL A 100 14.18 -1.17 18.69
N LEU A 101 13.13 -0.89 17.92
CA LEU A 101 12.72 -1.72 16.78
C LEU A 101 13.78 -1.89 15.66
N PRO A 102 14.42 -0.82 15.14
CA PRO A 102 15.44 -0.96 14.09
C PRO A 102 16.77 -1.57 14.57
N VAL A 103 17.07 -1.53 15.88
CA VAL A 103 18.34 -2.06 16.40
C VAL A 103 18.26 -3.56 16.70
N VAL A 104 17.07 -4.09 16.97
CA VAL A 104 16.90 -5.53 17.31
C VAL A 104 16.80 -6.46 16.10
N ASP A 105 16.68 -5.93 14.87
CA ASP A 105 16.57 -6.74 13.65
C ASP A 105 17.45 -6.20 12.51
N VAL A 106 18.52 -6.93 12.21
CA VAL A 106 19.44 -6.65 11.08
C VAL A 106 18.70 -6.72 9.74
N THR A 107 17.66 -7.56 9.64
CA THR A 107 16.82 -7.67 8.44
C THR A 107 16.14 -6.34 8.15
N LEU A 108 15.68 -5.64 9.18
CA LEU A 108 15.01 -4.36 9.06
C LEU A 108 15.97 -3.30 8.50
N VAL A 109 17.21 -3.25 9.00
CA VAL A 109 18.26 -2.35 8.49
C VAL A 109 18.57 -2.65 7.02
N LEU A 110 18.71 -3.91 6.64
CA LEU A 110 18.94 -4.32 5.25
C LEU A 110 17.79 -3.93 4.32
N TRP A 111 16.54 -3.97 4.78
CA TRP A 111 15.40 -3.49 3.98
C TRP A 111 15.38 -1.97 3.84
N PHE A 112 15.67 -1.22 4.91
CA PHE A 112 15.66 0.24 4.88
C PHE A 112 16.83 0.86 4.11
N VAL A 113 17.97 0.16 4.02
CA VAL A 113 19.15 0.62 3.27
C VAL A 113 19.26 -0.09 1.92
N GLY A 114 19.21 -1.41 1.92
CA GLY A 114 19.34 -2.23 0.71
C GLY A 114 18.16 -2.07 -0.23
N GLY A 115 16.93 -1.93 0.27
CA GLY A 115 15.75 -1.68 -0.55
C GLY A 115 15.90 -0.42 -1.44
N PRO A 116 16.17 0.76 -0.86
CA PRO A 116 16.45 1.97 -1.63
C PRO A 116 17.62 1.84 -2.60
N ILE A 117 18.73 1.20 -2.20
CA ILE A 117 19.88 1.02 -3.09
C ILE A 117 19.49 0.17 -4.32
N VAL A 118 18.84 -0.97 -4.12
CA VAL A 118 18.36 -1.82 -5.22
C VAL A 118 17.37 -1.05 -6.09
N HIS A 119 16.47 -0.28 -5.48
CA HIS A 119 15.53 0.54 -6.20
C HIS A 119 16.23 1.59 -7.08
N ASP A 120 17.15 2.38 -6.52
CA ASP A 120 17.75 3.53 -7.20
C ASP A 120 18.80 3.13 -8.24
N VAL A 121 19.52 2.03 -8.00
CA VAL A 121 20.60 1.56 -8.88
C VAL A 121 20.10 0.60 -9.96
N LEU A 122 19.07 -0.20 -9.67
CA LEU A 122 18.61 -1.23 -10.61
C LEU A 122 17.21 -0.94 -11.15
N LEU A 123 16.22 -0.77 -10.27
CA LEU A 123 14.83 -0.62 -10.73
C LEU A 123 14.62 0.70 -11.46
N ALA A 124 15.06 1.83 -10.90
CA ALA A 124 14.86 3.14 -11.49
C ALA A 124 15.50 3.26 -12.88
N PRO A 125 16.77 2.84 -13.12
CA PRO A 125 17.36 2.84 -14.46
C PRO A 125 16.65 1.90 -15.43
N LEU A 126 16.23 0.71 -14.98
CA LEU A 126 15.47 -0.24 -15.80
C LEU A 126 14.15 0.37 -16.28
N PHE A 127 13.35 0.95 -15.36
CA PHE A 127 12.08 1.58 -15.68
C PHE A 127 12.25 2.85 -16.52
N ALA A 128 13.31 3.63 -16.27
CA ALA A 128 13.65 4.78 -17.11
C ALA A 128 14.01 4.35 -18.54
N GLY A 129 14.84 3.32 -18.70
CA GLY A 129 15.21 2.76 -20.00
C GLY A 129 14.00 2.23 -20.77
N PHE A 130 13.11 1.49 -20.08
CA PHE A 130 11.84 1.05 -20.64
C PHE A 130 10.96 2.23 -21.07
N GLY A 131 10.82 3.25 -20.21
CA GLY A 131 10.06 4.45 -20.52
C GLY A 131 10.60 5.21 -21.74
N LEU A 132 11.92 5.28 -21.90
CA LEU A 132 12.58 5.86 -23.07
C LEU A 132 12.32 5.03 -24.34
N LEU A 133 12.37 3.69 -24.24
CA LEU A 133 12.05 2.81 -25.36
C LEU A 133 10.60 3.00 -25.82
N VAL A 134 9.65 3.02 -24.88
CA VAL A 134 8.24 3.31 -25.16
C VAL A 134 8.09 4.69 -25.80
N ALA A 135 8.81 5.70 -25.32
CA ALA A 135 8.77 7.04 -25.90
C ALA A 135 9.32 7.08 -27.34
N ARG A 136 10.20 6.16 -27.75
CA ARG A 136 10.66 6.06 -29.15
C ARG A 136 9.62 5.46 -30.07
N VAL A 137 8.79 4.52 -29.59
CA VAL A 137 7.83 3.77 -30.41
C VAL A 137 6.44 4.43 -30.41
N VAL A 138 6.04 5.03 -29.29
CA VAL A 138 4.68 5.55 -29.10
C VAL A 138 4.56 7.03 -29.51
N PRO A 139 3.53 7.40 -30.29
CA PRO A 139 3.28 8.79 -30.67
C PRO A 139 3.10 9.71 -29.45
N LYS A 140 3.64 10.94 -29.51
CA LYS A 140 3.58 11.94 -28.42
C LYS A 140 2.22 12.07 -27.73
N PRO A 141 1.07 12.07 -28.43
CA PRO A 141 -0.25 12.16 -27.81
C PRO A 141 -0.53 11.03 -26.81
N TRP A 142 -0.03 9.82 -27.10
CA TRP A 142 -0.36 8.59 -26.37
C TRP A 142 0.70 8.18 -25.34
N ARG A 143 1.89 8.80 -25.33
CA ARG A 143 3.00 8.39 -24.46
C ARG A 143 2.63 8.32 -22.99
N ALA A 144 2.00 9.37 -22.45
CA ALA A 144 1.61 9.41 -21.04
C ALA A 144 0.60 8.31 -20.71
N ALA A 145 -0.40 8.12 -21.58
CA ALA A 145 -1.41 7.08 -21.41
C ALA A 145 -0.79 5.68 -21.42
N VAL A 146 0.08 5.39 -22.40
CA VAL A 146 0.75 4.08 -22.51
C VAL A 146 1.70 3.83 -21.35
N LEU A 147 2.45 4.83 -20.89
CA LEU A 147 3.33 4.69 -19.71
C LEU A 147 2.50 4.41 -18.44
N VAL A 148 1.41 5.14 -18.24
CA VAL A 148 0.52 4.94 -17.09
C VAL A 148 -0.11 3.54 -17.12
N GLY A 149 -0.70 3.15 -18.25
CA GLY A 149 -1.29 1.82 -18.44
C GLY A 149 -0.27 0.69 -18.29
N GLY A 150 0.95 0.89 -18.82
CA GLY A 150 2.07 -0.03 -18.68
C GLY A 150 2.50 -0.21 -17.23
N THR A 151 2.64 0.88 -16.47
CA THR A 151 2.98 0.83 -15.03
C THR A 151 1.94 0.06 -14.24
N PHE A 152 0.65 0.37 -14.41
CA PHE A 152 -0.42 -0.37 -13.73
C PHE A 152 -0.44 -1.86 -14.12
N THR A 153 -0.26 -2.17 -15.40
CA THR A 153 -0.17 -3.55 -15.89
C THR A 153 1.02 -4.28 -15.26
N GLY A 154 2.19 -3.65 -15.21
CA GLY A 154 3.40 -4.21 -14.59
C GLY A 154 3.21 -4.51 -13.10
N VAL A 155 2.59 -3.59 -12.35
CA VAL A 155 2.24 -3.81 -10.94
C VAL A 155 1.26 -4.97 -10.79
N LEU A 156 0.20 -5.03 -11.61
CA LEU A 156 -0.78 -6.12 -11.56
C LEU A 156 -0.14 -7.48 -11.87
N VAL A 157 0.73 -7.56 -12.88
CA VAL A 157 1.47 -8.78 -13.21
C VAL A 157 2.39 -9.18 -12.07
N LEU A 158 3.15 -8.25 -11.50
CA LEU A 158 4.06 -8.50 -10.38
C LEU A 158 3.30 -9.05 -9.16
N LEU A 159 2.17 -8.42 -8.81
CA LEU A 159 1.30 -8.87 -7.71
C LEU A 159 0.65 -10.22 -8.00
N ALA A 160 0.43 -10.55 -9.27
CA ALA A 160 -0.15 -11.82 -9.69
C ALA A 160 0.88 -12.97 -9.71
N VAL A 161 2.19 -12.71 -9.74
CA VAL A 161 3.22 -13.76 -9.80
C VAL A 161 3.02 -14.83 -8.71
N PRO A 162 2.85 -14.49 -7.40
CA PRO A 162 2.63 -15.51 -6.37
C PRO A 162 1.28 -16.23 -6.49
N LEU A 163 0.29 -15.59 -7.13
CA LEU A 163 -1.04 -16.15 -7.32
C LEU A 163 -1.09 -17.14 -8.49
N LEU A 164 -0.31 -16.87 -9.54
CA LEU A 164 -0.14 -17.72 -10.72
C LEU A 164 0.86 -18.85 -10.43
N TRP A 165 1.90 -18.58 -9.64
CA TRP A 165 2.92 -19.52 -9.20
C TRP A 165 2.50 -20.16 -7.87
N ARG A 166 1.58 -21.14 -7.95
CA ARG A 166 0.89 -21.79 -6.82
C ARG A 166 1.66 -22.82 -5.94
N PRO A 167 2.99 -23.08 -6.00
CA PRO A 167 3.64 -24.05 -5.10
C PRO A 167 3.52 -23.78 -3.59
N PHE A 168 3.17 -22.55 -3.17
CA PHE A 168 3.13 -22.14 -1.75
C PHE A 168 1.74 -21.73 -1.24
N ALA A 169 0.67 -21.98 -2.00
CA ALA A 169 -0.68 -21.72 -1.54
C ALA A 169 -1.08 -22.80 -0.52
N GLY A 170 -1.42 -22.39 0.71
CA GLY A 170 -2.02 -23.29 1.70
C GLY A 170 -3.27 -23.99 1.16
N GLY A 171 -3.72 -25.02 1.89
CA GLY A 171 -4.84 -25.87 1.46
C GLY A 171 -6.09 -25.08 1.03
N PRO A 172 -6.94 -25.65 0.15
CA PRO A 172 -8.11 -24.97 -0.41
C PRO A 172 -8.98 -24.40 0.72
N ASN A 173 -9.14 -23.07 0.75
CA ASN A 173 -9.97 -22.41 1.74
C ASN A 173 -11.29 -21.95 1.06
N PRO A 174 -12.45 -22.52 1.45
CA PRO A 174 -13.73 -22.18 0.83
C PRO A 174 -14.00 -20.68 0.90
N GLY A 175 -14.12 -20.03 -0.27
CA GLY A 175 -14.53 -18.63 -0.40
C GLY A 175 -13.46 -17.62 -0.82
N LEU A 176 -12.18 -17.99 -0.92
CA LEU A 176 -11.11 -17.09 -1.39
C LEU A 176 -10.13 -17.68 -2.44
N ILE A 177 -9.86 -18.99 -2.45
CA ILE A 177 -8.69 -19.58 -3.15
C ILE A 177 -8.99 -20.31 -4.49
N ASP A 178 -10.26 -20.52 -4.85
CA ASP A 178 -10.65 -21.21 -6.10
C ASP A 178 -10.99 -20.25 -7.25
N ARG A 179 -10.24 -19.16 -7.40
CA ARG A 179 -10.43 -18.20 -8.49
C ARG A 179 -9.44 -18.50 -9.61
N ASP A 180 -9.91 -18.40 -10.84
CA ASP A 180 -9.02 -18.35 -12.00
C ASP A 180 -8.27 -17.01 -11.98
N TYR A 181 -7.07 -17.01 -11.39
CA TYR A 181 -6.24 -15.82 -11.25
C TYR A 181 -5.74 -15.30 -12.59
N ALA A 182 -5.61 -16.16 -13.61
CA ALA A 182 -5.25 -15.74 -14.96
C ALA A 182 -6.38 -14.93 -15.59
N VAL A 183 -7.62 -15.41 -15.50
CA VAL A 183 -8.80 -14.66 -15.93
C VAL A 183 -8.95 -13.37 -15.12
N GLY A 184 -8.74 -13.41 -13.80
CA GLY A 184 -8.77 -12.23 -12.95
C GLY A 184 -7.75 -11.16 -13.37
N LEU A 185 -6.52 -11.57 -13.67
CA LEU A 185 -5.47 -10.67 -14.17
C LEU A 185 -5.83 -10.07 -15.53
N LEU A 186 -6.31 -10.90 -16.47
CA LEU A 186 -6.72 -10.44 -17.80
C LEU A 186 -7.84 -9.40 -17.72
N VAL A 187 -8.86 -9.64 -16.89
CA VAL A 187 -9.95 -8.68 -16.64
C VAL A 187 -9.42 -7.39 -16.02
N ALA A 188 -8.55 -7.47 -15.02
CA ALA A 188 -7.98 -6.28 -14.38
C ALA A 188 -7.16 -5.43 -15.37
N VAL A 189 -6.33 -6.07 -16.19
CA VAL A 189 -5.56 -5.40 -17.25
C VAL A 189 -6.49 -4.76 -18.27
N ALA A 190 -7.55 -5.47 -18.72
CA ALA A 190 -8.53 -4.92 -19.65
C ALA A 190 -9.23 -3.67 -19.09
N VAL A 191 -9.62 -3.69 -17.82
CA VAL A 191 -10.24 -2.53 -17.14
C VAL A 191 -9.27 -1.35 -17.05
N VAL A 192 -8.00 -1.60 -16.72
CA VAL A 192 -6.96 -0.56 -16.71
C VAL A 192 -6.83 0.11 -18.07
N TRP A 193 -6.70 -0.68 -19.14
CA TRP A 193 -6.51 -0.14 -20.49
C TRP A 193 -7.77 0.56 -21.02
N LEU A 194 -8.96 0.09 -20.66
CA LEU A 194 -10.21 0.79 -20.96
C LEU A 194 -10.23 2.18 -20.28
N GLY A 195 -9.91 2.25 -18.99
CA GLY A 195 -9.85 3.52 -18.25
C GLY A 195 -8.81 4.47 -18.81
N VAL A 196 -7.62 3.97 -19.15
CA VAL A 196 -6.54 4.72 -19.79
C VAL A 196 -6.97 5.27 -21.15
N ALA A 197 -7.62 4.45 -21.98
CA ALA A 197 -8.13 4.88 -23.29
C ALA A 197 -9.19 5.98 -23.14
N VAL A 198 -10.16 5.81 -22.25
CA VAL A 198 -11.18 6.83 -21.97
C VAL A 198 -10.53 8.13 -21.49
N ALA A 199 -9.62 8.08 -20.53
CA ALA A 199 -8.93 9.26 -20.01
C ALA A 199 -8.10 9.97 -21.09
N ALA A 200 -7.40 9.23 -21.94
CA ALA A 200 -6.60 9.77 -23.04
C ALA A 200 -7.50 10.46 -24.08
N LEU A 201 -8.59 9.83 -24.49
CA LEU A 201 -9.54 10.37 -25.47
C LEU A 201 -10.22 11.65 -24.94
N VAL A 202 -10.66 11.66 -23.69
CA VAL A 202 -11.24 12.85 -23.04
C VAL A 202 -10.22 13.98 -22.92
N GLY A 203 -8.96 13.64 -22.60
CA GLY A 203 -7.87 14.61 -22.51
C GLY A 203 -7.49 15.24 -23.85
N HIS A 204 -7.59 14.50 -24.95
CA HIS A 204 -7.36 15.01 -26.29
C HIS A 204 -8.45 15.99 -26.76
N GLY A 205 -9.72 15.71 -26.46
CA GLY A 205 -10.83 16.59 -26.83
C GLY A 205 -10.85 17.94 -26.12
N LYS A 206 -10.11 18.09 -25.01
CA LYS A 206 -10.06 19.32 -24.21
C LYS A 206 -8.89 20.26 -24.54
N ARG A 207 -7.98 19.89 -25.46
CA ARG A 207 -6.90 20.80 -25.88
C ARG A 207 -7.53 21.91 -26.74
N PRO A 208 -7.60 23.17 -26.27
CA PRO A 208 -8.08 24.26 -27.10
C PRO A 208 -7.15 24.36 -28.31
N HIS A 209 -7.71 24.60 -29.49
CA HIS A 209 -6.94 25.10 -30.63
C HIS A 209 -6.35 26.46 -30.21
N ALA A 210 -5.14 26.44 -29.63
CA ALA A 210 -4.32 27.62 -29.51
C ALA A 210 -3.77 27.93 -30.90
N ASP A 211 -4.43 28.89 -31.54
CA ASP A 211 -3.98 29.81 -32.59
C ASP A 211 -3.25 29.23 -33.83
N ARG A 212 -3.98 29.26 -34.95
CA ARG A 212 -3.44 29.46 -36.30
C ARG A 212 -3.29 30.95 -36.56
#